data_AF-A0A2S0ML37-F1
#
_entry.id   AF-A0A2S0ML37-F1
#
_cell.length_a   1.000
_cell.length_b   1.000
_cell.length_c   1.000
_cell.angle_alpha   90.00
_cell.angle_beta   90.00
_cell.angle_gamma   90.00
#
_symmetry.space_group_name_H-M   'P 1'
#
loop_
_entity.id
_entity.type
_entity.pdbx_description
1 polymer ?
#
loop_
_entity_poly.entity_id
_entity_poly.type
_entity_poly.pdbx_seq_one_letter_code
_entity_poly.pdbx_strand_id
1 'polypeptide(L)'
;MKFVFLAVPALMVAACAPQPPSTPAESEARRAAAFEYTANRCVQQAGGFSDSIAIQKEATARYAKARALGATEQQIAEQRQIVKNAAAGAEFWVGKDDACEDLVANVARVAS
;
A
#
# COMPACT_ATOMS: atom_id res chain seq x y z
N MET A 1 -43.10 5.68 32.69
CA MET A 1 -42.92 6.12 31.29
C MET A 1 -41.53 5.73 30.84
N LYS A 2 -41.45 5.03 29.71
CA LYS A 2 -40.27 4.30 29.21
C LYS A 2 -39.41 5.25 28.37
N PHE A 3 -38.25 5.68 28.87
CA PHE A 3 -37.27 6.43 28.08
C PHE A 3 -36.45 5.45 27.23
N VAL A 4 -36.93 5.21 26.01
CA VAL A 4 -36.15 4.61 24.93
C VAL A 4 -35.20 5.69 24.42
N PHE A 5 -33.97 5.72 24.93
CA PHE A 5 -32.88 6.42 24.25
C PHE A 5 -32.41 5.53 23.11
N LEU A 6 -32.78 5.95 21.90
CA LEU A 6 -32.28 5.43 20.62
C LEU A 6 -30.75 5.40 20.67
N ALA A 7 -30.20 4.20 20.74
CA ALA A 7 -28.81 3.94 20.40
C ALA A 7 -28.62 4.32 18.92
N VAL A 8 -28.00 5.46 18.68
CA VAL A 8 -27.44 5.81 17.38
C VAL A 8 -26.25 4.87 17.17
N PRO A 9 -26.28 3.95 16.19
CA PRO A 9 -25.12 3.14 15.90
C PRO A 9 -24.06 4.08 15.29
N ALA A 10 -22.96 4.28 16.02
CA ALA A 10 -21.76 4.97 15.56
C ALA A 10 -21.01 4.13 14.49
N LEU A 11 -21.67 3.87 13.37
CA LEU A 11 -21.25 2.94 12.31
C LEU A 11 -20.80 3.70 11.05
N MET A 12 -20.01 4.76 11.16
CA MET A 12 -19.48 5.48 9.98
C MET A 12 -18.11 6.15 10.26
N VAL A 13 -17.12 5.44 10.81
CA VAL A 13 -15.72 5.94 10.84
C VAL A 13 -14.67 4.87 10.52
N ALA A 14 -15.06 3.71 9.96
CA ALA A 14 -14.10 2.70 9.52
C ALA A 14 -13.44 3.00 8.15
N ALA A 15 -13.59 4.22 7.62
CA ALA A 15 -13.15 4.58 6.26
C ALA A 15 -11.75 5.20 6.17
N CYS A 16 -11.02 5.39 7.29
CA CYS A 16 -9.74 6.10 7.26
C CYS A 16 -8.51 5.20 7.06
N ALA A 17 -8.66 3.87 7.06
CA ALA A 17 -7.54 2.95 6.84
C ALA A 17 -7.83 2.04 5.65
N PRO A 18 -6.87 1.85 4.72
CA PRO A 18 -7.06 0.90 3.62
C PRO A 18 -7.28 -0.50 4.21
N GLN A 19 -8.33 -1.18 3.75
CA GLN A 19 -8.70 -2.51 4.24
C GLN A 19 -7.45 -3.42 4.25
N PRO A 20 -7.17 -4.15 5.35
CA PRO A 20 -5.99 -5.00 5.40
C PRO A 20 -6.10 -6.13 4.36
N PRO A 21 -4.98 -6.59 3.80
CA PRO A 21 -4.98 -7.74 2.90
C PRO A 21 -5.54 -8.95 3.64
N SER A 22 -6.48 -9.66 3.01
CA SER A 22 -7.21 -10.78 3.61
C SER A 22 -6.47 -12.10 3.49
N THR A 23 -5.52 -12.19 2.55
CA THR A 23 -4.74 -13.40 2.28
C THR A 23 -3.24 -13.11 2.21
N PRO A 24 -2.37 -14.13 2.39
CA PRO A 24 -0.93 -13.99 2.14
C PRO A 24 -0.61 -13.53 0.71
N ALA A 25 -1.42 -13.96 -0.26
CA ALA A 25 -1.27 -13.58 -1.66
C ALA A 25 -1.54 -12.06 -1.86
N GLU A 26 -2.60 -11.53 -1.26
CA GLU A 26 -2.90 -10.09 -1.27
C GLU A 26 -1.85 -9.28 -0.50
N SER A 27 -1.32 -9.83 0.58
CA SER A 27 -0.24 -9.18 1.35
C SER A 27 1.02 -9.00 0.49
N GLU A 28 1.45 -10.04 -0.22
CA GLU A 28 2.59 -9.92 -1.14
C GLU A 28 2.28 -9.02 -2.34
N ALA A 29 1.05 -9.07 -2.89
CA ALA A 29 0.64 -8.16 -3.96
C ALA A 29 0.64 -6.69 -3.53
N ARG A 30 0.24 -6.40 -2.29
CA ARG A 30 0.28 -5.05 -1.72
C ARG A 30 1.70 -4.57 -1.48
N ARG A 31 2.57 -5.44 -0.96
CA ARG A 31 4.00 -5.13 -0.82
C ARG A 31 4.58 -4.86 -2.20
N ALA A 32 4.38 -5.75 -3.16
CA ALA A 32 4.83 -5.55 -4.53
C ALA A 32 4.38 -4.20 -5.12
N ALA A 33 3.12 -3.82 -4.91
CA ALA A 33 2.58 -2.53 -5.33
C ALA A 33 3.25 -1.33 -4.64
N ALA A 34 3.59 -1.44 -3.36
CA ALA A 34 4.35 -0.40 -2.66
C ALA A 34 5.75 -0.22 -3.25
N PHE A 35 6.47 -1.32 -3.50
CA PHE A 35 7.79 -1.26 -4.15
C PHE A 35 7.68 -0.69 -5.57
N GLU A 36 6.70 -1.13 -6.36
CA GLU A 36 6.45 -0.59 -7.71
C GLU A 36 6.17 0.92 -7.65
N TYR A 37 5.34 1.38 -6.70
CA TYR A 37 5.08 2.81 -6.54
C TYR A 37 6.36 3.57 -6.19
N THR A 38 7.11 3.10 -5.20
CA THR A 38 8.36 3.72 -4.76
C THR A 38 9.36 3.84 -5.91
N ALA A 39 9.59 2.76 -6.66
CA ALA A 39 10.52 2.74 -7.78
C ALA A 39 10.13 3.75 -8.89
N ASN A 40 8.84 3.99 -9.10
CA ASN A 40 8.36 4.85 -10.18
C ASN A 40 8.15 6.32 -9.77
N ARG A 41 7.89 6.58 -8.48
CA ARG A 41 7.40 7.89 -8.01
C ARG A 41 8.30 8.55 -6.95
N CYS A 42 9.14 7.76 -6.29
CA CYS A 42 9.99 8.20 -5.18
C CYS A 42 11.48 8.00 -5.48
N VAL A 43 11.88 8.06 -6.76
CA VAL A 43 13.25 7.78 -7.23
C VAL A 43 14.32 8.56 -6.46
N GLN A 44 14.06 9.83 -6.16
CA GLN A 44 15.02 10.69 -5.45
C GLN A 44 15.21 10.24 -4.00
N GLN A 45 14.11 9.95 -3.30
CA GLN A 45 14.13 9.44 -1.92
C GLN A 45 14.66 8.00 -1.84
N ALA A 46 14.52 7.22 -2.91
CA ALA A 46 14.97 5.84 -2.99
C ALA A 46 16.48 5.67 -3.15
N GLY A 47 17.25 6.76 -3.33
CA GLY A 47 18.70 6.71 -3.59
C GLY A 47 19.10 6.92 -5.06
N GLY A 48 18.11 7.16 -5.93
CA GLY A 48 18.31 7.47 -7.34
C GLY A 48 17.96 6.32 -8.29
N PHE A 49 18.44 6.40 -9.53
CA PHE A 49 18.01 5.53 -10.62
C PHE A 49 18.40 4.06 -10.43
N SER A 50 19.64 3.78 -10.00
CA SER A 50 20.11 2.40 -9.76
C SER A 50 19.29 1.69 -8.69
N ASP A 51 19.00 2.39 -7.60
CA ASP A 51 18.25 1.84 -6.48
C ASP A 51 16.79 1.65 -6.84
N SER A 52 16.23 2.56 -7.63
CA SER A 52 14.88 2.41 -8.20
C SER A 52 14.76 1.17 -9.09
N ILE A 53 15.80 0.81 -9.86
CA ILE A 53 15.82 -0.45 -10.63
C ILE A 53 15.80 -1.66 -9.68
N ALA A 54 16.60 -1.62 -8.60
CA ALA A 54 16.63 -2.71 -7.62
C ALA A 54 15.27 -2.88 -6.92
N ILE A 55 14.63 -1.77 -6.53
CA ILE A 55 13.28 -1.76 -5.94
C ILE A 55 12.25 -2.29 -6.93
N GLN A 56 12.34 -1.92 -8.22
CA GLN A 56 11.44 -2.44 -9.26
C GLN A 56 11.61 -3.94 -9.48
N LYS A 57 12.84 -4.45 -9.40
CA LYS A 57 13.13 -5.89 -9.48
C LYS A 57 12.49 -6.63 -8.30
N GLU A 58 12.60 -6.08 -7.10
CA GLU A 58 11.98 -6.62 -5.89
C GLU A 58 10.45 -6.61 -5.98
N ALA A 59 9.85 -5.53 -6.51
CA ALA A 59 8.42 -5.48 -6.80
C ALA A 59 8.00 -6.63 -7.72
N THR A 60 8.77 -6.88 -8.78
CA THR A 60 8.50 -7.94 -9.76
C THR A 60 8.58 -9.34 -9.12
N ALA A 61 9.60 -9.58 -8.29
CA ALA A 61 9.76 -10.84 -7.56
C ALA A 61 8.58 -11.09 -6.60
N ARG A 62 8.11 -10.05 -5.91
CA ARG A 62 6.96 -10.14 -5.02
C ARG A 62 5.64 -10.37 -5.75
N TYR A 63 5.45 -9.78 -6.93
CA TYR A 63 4.29 -10.12 -7.77
C TYR A 63 4.32 -11.58 -8.23
N ALA A 64 5.49 -12.11 -8.60
CA ALA A 64 5.62 -13.52 -8.91
C ALA A 64 5.27 -14.40 -7.70
N LYS A 65 5.73 -14.02 -6.50
CA LYS A 65 5.37 -14.70 -5.24
C LYS A 65 3.87 -14.62 -4.95
N ALA A 66 3.25 -13.46 -5.11
CA ALA A 66 1.80 -13.28 -4.92
C ALA A 66 1.00 -14.20 -5.84
N ARG A 67 1.39 -14.28 -7.13
CA ARG A 67 0.77 -15.22 -8.10
C ARG A 67 0.98 -16.68 -7.71
N ALA A 68 2.17 -17.05 -7.25
CA ALA A 68 2.46 -18.39 -6.75
C ALA A 68 1.62 -18.76 -5.52
N LEU A 69 1.22 -17.76 -4.72
CA LEU A 69 0.30 -17.90 -3.58
C LEU A 69 -1.19 -17.86 -3.98
N GLY A 70 -1.50 -17.76 -5.28
CA GLY A 70 -2.87 -17.79 -5.79
C GLY A 70 -3.52 -16.41 -5.99
N ALA A 71 -2.78 -15.30 -5.93
CA ALA A 71 -3.34 -13.99 -6.25
C ALA A 71 -3.79 -13.95 -7.71
N THR A 72 -5.04 -13.59 -7.95
CA THR A 72 -5.56 -13.29 -9.28
C THR A 72 -5.08 -11.94 -9.78
N GLU A 73 -5.10 -11.70 -11.10
CA GLU A 73 -4.76 -10.38 -11.65
C GLU A 73 -5.72 -9.28 -11.15
N GLN A 74 -6.98 -9.63 -10.87
CA GLN A 74 -7.94 -8.70 -10.27
C GLN A 74 -7.51 -8.29 -8.86
N GLN A 75 -7.11 -9.24 -8.00
CA GLN A 75 -6.59 -8.93 -6.67
C GLN A 75 -5.30 -8.11 -6.75
N ILE A 76 -4.40 -8.43 -7.67
CA ILE A 76 -3.17 -7.64 -7.89
C ILE A 76 -3.51 -6.20 -8.29
N ALA A 77 -4.45 -6.01 -9.22
CA ALA A 77 -4.89 -4.69 -9.64
C ALA A 77 -5.55 -3.91 -8.49
N GLU A 78 -6.36 -4.57 -7.68
CA GLU A 78 -6.98 -3.99 -6.49
C GLU A 78 -5.92 -3.53 -5.48
N GLN A 79 -4.93 -4.37 -5.15
CA GLN A 79 -3.87 -4.00 -4.23
C GLN A 79 -3.03 -2.83 -4.75
N ARG A 80 -2.78 -2.76 -6.07
CA ARG A 80 -2.16 -1.58 -6.69
C ARG A 80 -2.98 -0.32 -6.49
N GLN A 81 -4.29 -0.40 -6.69
CA GLN A 81 -5.17 0.75 -6.52
C GLN A 81 -5.20 1.20 -5.06
N ILE A 82 -5.23 0.27 -4.11
CA ILE A 82 -5.18 0.57 -2.67
C ILE A 82 -3.90 1.32 -2.32
N VAL A 83 -2.74 0.88 -2.81
CA VAL A 83 -1.46 1.58 -2.59
C VAL A 83 -1.47 2.97 -3.22
N LYS A 84 -1.95 3.10 -4.46
CA LYS A 84 -2.05 4.41 -5.13
C LYS A 84 -2.94 5.39 -4.35
N ASN A 85 -4.09 4.92 -3.87
CA ASN A 85 -5.01 5.73 -3.09
C ASN A 85 -4.40 6.11 -1.73
N ALA A 86 -3.72 5.18 -1.07
CA ALA A 86 -3.03 5.44 0.19
C ALA A 86 -1.89 6.46 0.01
N ALA A 87 -1.08 6.32 -1.05
CA ALA A 87 -0.03 7.26 -1.39
C ALA A 87 -0.61 8.64 -1.72
N ALA A 88 -1.62 8.73 -2.58
CA ALA A 88 -2.27 10.00 -2.90
C ALA A 88 -2.90 10.67 -1.66
N GLY A 89 -3.47 9.88 -0.74
CA GLY A 89 -3.95 10.37 0.54
C GLY A 89 -2.83 10.93 1.41
N ALA A 90 -1.71 10.21 1.53
CA ALA A 90 -0.54 10.69 2.27
C ALA A 90 0.03 11.97 1.63
N GLU A 91 0.22 11.99 0.31
CA GLU A 91 0.71 13.15 -0.45
C GLU A 91 -0.19 14.38 -0.24
N PHE A 92 -1.50 14.20 -0.12
CA PHE A 92 -2.43 15.29 0.17
C PHE A 92 -2.22 15.91 1.56
N TRP A 93 -1.89 15.10 2.57
CA TRP A 93 -1.75 15.55 3.95
C TRP A 93 -0.35 16.06 4.30
N VAL A 94 0.70 15.36 3.87
CA VAL A 94 2.10 15.64 4.25
C VAL A 94 2.95 16.14 3.08
N GLY A 95 2.41 16.17 1.86
CA GLY A 95 3.18 16.51 0.67
C GLY A 95 3.93 15.32 0.08
N LYS A 96 4.44 15.49 -1.14
CA LYS A 96 5.00 14.40 -1.95
C LYS A 96 6.31 13.85 -1.40
N ASP A 97 7.22 14.71 -0.96
CA ASP A 97 8.56 14.29 -0.56
C ASP A 97 8.51 13.51 0.77
N ASP A 98 7.83 14.04 1.80
CA ASP A 98 7.63 13.36 3.08
C ASP A 98 6.88 12.02 2.91
N ALA A 99 5.82 11.99 2.09
CA ALA A 99 5.11 10.74 1.79
C ALA A 99 6.02 9.70 1.11
N CYS A 100 6.94 10.15 0.24
CA CYS A 100 7.92 9.27 -0.39
C CYS A 100 8.99 8.79 0.59
N GLU A 101 9.48 9.64 1.51
CA GLU A 101 10.43 9.24 2.55
C GLU A 101 9.84 8.14 3.44
N ASP A 102 8.60 8.32 3.90
CA ASP A 102 7.88 7.32 4.69
C ASP A 102 7.69 6.01 3.91
N LEU A 103 7.33 6.10 2.63
CA LEU A 103 7.12 4.93 1.80
C LEU A 103 8.44 4.16 1.56
N VAL A 104 9.54 4.88 1.26
CA VAL A 104 10.88 4.30 1.11
C VAL A 104 11.32 3.60 2.39
N ALA A 105 11.16 4.24 3.55
CA ALA A 105 11.49 3.65 4.84
C ALA A 105 10.66 2.37 5.11
N ASN A 106 9.38 2.38 4.73
CA ASN A 106 8.50 1.24 4.88
C ASN A 106 8.91 0.07 3.97
N VAL A 107 9.19 0.31 2.68
CA VAL A 107 9.63 -0.78 1.78
C VAL A 107 11.00 -1.31 2.17
N ALA A 108 11.91 -0.46 2.64
CA ALA A 108 13.23 -0.89 3.15
C ALA A 108 13.08 -1.84 4.36
N ARG A 109 12.22 -1.49 5.33
CA ARG A 109 11.94 -2.35 6.50
C ARG A 109 11.34 -3.71 6.13
N VAL A 110 10.62 -3.76 5.01
CA VAL A 110 9.97 -4.99 4.52
C VAL A 110 10.90 -5.82 3.63
N ALA A 111 11.99 -5.23 3.14
CA ALA A 111 13.02 -5.90 2.35
C ALA A 111 14.08 -6.59 3.22
N SER A 112 14.36 -6.06 4.41
CA SER A 112 15.25 -6.65 5.42
C SER A 112 14.62 -7.84 6.13
#